data_AF-A0A3M6ADG2-F1
#
_entry.id   AF-A0A3M6ADG2-F1
#
_cell.length_a   1.000
_cell.length_b   1.000
_cell.length_c   1.000
_cell.angle_alpha   90.00
_cell.angle_beta   90.00
_cell.angle_gamma   90.00
#
_symmetry.space_group_name_H-M   'P 1'
#
loop_
_entity.id
_entity.type
_entity.pdbx_description
1 polymer ?
#
loop_
_entity_poly.entity_id
_entity_poly.type
_entity_poly.pdbx_seq_one_letter_code
_entity_poly.pdbx_strand_id
1 'polypeptide(L)'
;MGDKLENYIDWIIPDIEIGRCALRFFSRTETELKIILLAGNDQIFEIELIFELKDIVGFKLANDSYSWRSDSARTTRRTDYSLFKVENSKYIEWFKAETYGVGDLDGVIHFSLLLADESLDIVSFNSPEIKVMD
;
A
#
# COMPACT_ATOMS: atom_id res chain seq x y z
N MET A 1 21.79 -10.51 14.61
CA MET A 1 21.36 -9.52 13.60
C MET A 1 20.13 -8.86 14.18
N GLY A 2 20.16 -7.56 14.47
CA GLY A 2 18.98 -6.90 15.03
C GLY A 2 17.89 -6.81 13.97
N ASP A 3 16.66 -7.18 14.32
CA ASP A 3 15.50 -6.95 13.45
C ASP A 3 15.45 -5.46 13.09
N LYS A 4 15.69 -5.14 11.83
CA LYS A 4 15.47 -3.78 11.34
C LYS A 4 13.98 -3.50 11.42
N LEU A 5 13.63 -2.34 11.97
CA LEU A 5 12.24 -1.88 11.98
C LEU A 5 11.81 -1.55 10.55
N GLU A 6 10.55 -1.84 10.23
CA GLU A 6 9.95 -1.39 8.97
C GLU A 6 9.90 0.14 8.96
N ASN A 7 10.23 0.71 7.82
CA ASN A 7 10.23 2.15 7.63
C ASN A 7 9.22 2.53 6.55
N TYR A 8 8.19 3.27 6.93
CA TYR A 8 7.10 3.70 6.06
C TYR A 8 7.47 5.06 5.47
N ILE A 9 7.84 5.06 4.20
CA ILE A 9 8.17 6.27 3.43
C ILE A 9 6.92 6.75 2.71
N ASP A 10 6.58 8.04 2.85
CA ASP A 10 5.45 8.63 2.16
C ASP A 10 5.55 8.41 0.64
N TRP A 11 4.52 7.81 0.06
CA TRP A 11 4.38 7.69 -1.38
C TRP A 11 3.60 8.89 -1.91
N ILE A 12 4.34 9.87 -2.42
CA ILE A 12 3.78 11.11 -2.92
C ILE A 12 3.25 10.90 -4.34
N ILE A 13 1.96 11.24 -4.54
CA ILE A 13 1.39 11.44 -5.87
C ILE A 13 1.64 12.91 -6.22
N PRO A 14 2.34 13.21 -7.33
CA PRO A 14 2.64 14.59 -7.70
C PRO A 14 1.38 15.45 -7.82
N ASP A 15 1.53 16.73 -7.51
CA ASP A 15 0.55 17.79 -7.78
C ASP A 15 -0.77 17.72 -6.98
N ILE A 16 -0.92 16.77 -6.04
CA ILE A 16 -2.10 16.65 -5.18
C ILE A 16 -1.73 16.44 -3.71
N GLU A 17 -2.55 17.01 -2.82
CA GLU A 17 -2.49 16.71 -1.38
C GLU A 17 -3.69 15.83 -1.00
N ILE A 18 -3.40 14.56 -0.69
CA ILE A 18 -4.45 13.54 -0.51
C ILE A 18 -4.91 13.39 0.94
N GLY A 19 -4.04 13.73 1.90
CA GLY A 19 -4.28 13.49 3.33
C GLY A 19 -4.62 12.03 3.65
N ARG A 20 -5.56 11.84 4.57
CA ARG A 20 -6.11 10.52 4.91
C ARG A 20 -7.16 10.11 3.88
N CYS A 21 -7.00 8.93 3.32
CA CYS A 21 -7.89 8.37 2.31
C CYS A 21 -8.86 7.34 2.89
N ALA A 22 -10.01 7.16 2.24
CA ALA A 22 -10.94 6.06 2.49
C ALA A 22 -11.01 5.12 1.27
N LEU A 23 -11.22 3.82 1.49
CA LEU A 23 -11.44 2.88 0.40
C LEU A 23 -12.86 3.05 -0.15
N ARG A 24 -12.99 3.38 -1.44
CA ARG A 24 -14.29 3.42 -2.12
C ARG A 24 -14.57 2.15 -2.88
N PHE A 25 -13.56 1.63 -3.57
CA PHE A 25 -13.73 0.46 -4.41
C PHE A 25 -12.45 -0.36 -4.44
N PHE A 26 -12.64 -1.68 -4.41
CA PHE A 26 -11.58 -2.65 -4.54
C PHE A 26 -12.08 -3.79 -5.41
N SER A 27 -11.39 -4.06 -6.50
CA SER A 27 -11.71 -5.19 -7.37
C SER A 27 -10.47 -5.83 -7.94
N ARG A 28 -10.55 -7.14 -8.11
CA ARG A 28 -9.58 -7.93 -8.84
C ARG A 28 -10.25 -8.53 -10.06
N THR A 29 -9.67 -8.31 -11.24
CA THR A 29 -10.07 -8.97 -12.49
C THR A 29 -9.10 -10.12 -12.81
N GLU A 30 -9.12 -10.64 -14.04
CA GLU A 30 -8.12 -11.62 -14.48
C GLU A 30 -6.75 -10.98 -14.74
N THR A 31 -6.70 -9.69 -15.05
CA THR A 31 -5.48 -8.98 -15.48
C THR A 31 -5.03 -7.90 -14.51
N GLU A 32 -5.93 -7.36 -13.69
CA GLU A 32 -5.67 -6.13 -12.94
C GLU A 32 -6.21 -6.19 -11.50
N LEU A 33 -5.52 -5.48 -10.62
CA LEU A 33 -6.01 -5.10 -9.30
C LEU A 33 -6.30 -3.59 -9.33
N LYS A 34 -7.58 -3.25 -9.20
CA LYS A 34 -8.08 -1.87 -9.24
C LYS A 34 -8.54 -1.43 -7.87
N ILE A 35 -8.04 -0.27 -7.45
CA ILE A 35 -8.35 0.37 -6.17
C ILE A 35 -8.81 1.80 -6.47
N ILE A 36 -9.93 2.21 -5.89
CA ILE A 36 -10.37 3.61 -5.92
C ILE A 36 -10.42 4.10 -4.49
N LEU A 37 -9.70 5.19 -4.23
CA LEU A 37 -9.64 5.88 -2.97
C LEU A 37 -10.43 7.20 -3.07
N LEU A 38 -11.05 7.59 -1.97
CA LEU A 38 -11.52 8.95 -1.77
C LEU A 38 -10.50 9.70 -0.92
N ALA A 39 -10.07 10.85 -1.43
CA ALA A 39 -9.04 11.69 -0.83
C ALA A 39 -9.49 13.15 -0.80
N GLY A 40 -8.80 13.95 0.03
CA GLY A 40 -9.06 15.37 0.20
C GLY A 40 -9.92 15.72 1.42
N ASN A 41 -9.55 16.80 2.09
CA ASN A 41 -10.24 17.31 3.29
C ASN A 41 -11.35 18.31 2.94
N ASP A 42 -11.08 19.24 2.01
CA ASP A 42 -11.99 20.33 1.65
C ASP A 42 -12.74 20.07 0.33
N GLN A 43 -12.05 19.47 -0.64
CA GLN A 43 -12.62 18.97 -1.90
C GLN A 43 -12.32 17.49 -1.99
N ILE A 44 -13.37 16.68 -2.10
CA ILE A 44 -13.23 15.22 -2.24
C ILE A 44 -12.97 14.91 -3.70
N PHE A 45 -11.90 14.16 -3.97
CA PHE A 45 -11.57 13.64 -5.28
C PHE A 45 -11.27 12.14 -5.22
N GLU A 46 -11.30 11.48 -6.37
CA GLU A 46 -11.02 10.06 -6.51
C GLU A 46 -9.60 9.82 -7.02
N ILE A 47 -8.90 8.88 -6.39
CA ILE A 47 -7.61 8.37 -6.84
C ILE A 47 -7.81 6.93 -7.26
N GLU A 48 -7.61 6.66 -8.54
CA GLU A 48 -7.62 5.32 -9.09
C GLU A 48 -6.18 4.80 -9.19
N LEU A 49 -5.93 3.63 -8.60
CA LEU A 49 -4.68 2.89 -8.68
C LEU A 49 -4.95 1.58 -9.40
N ILE A 50 -4.21 1.32 -10.48
CA ILE A 50 -4.32 0.09 -11.27
C ILE A 50 -2.97 -0.61 -11.29
N PHE A 51 -2.93 -1.80 -10.71
CA PHE A 51 -1.78 -2.69 -10.79
C PHE A 51 -2.06 -3.80 -11.80
N GLU A 52 -1.08 -4.13 -12.64
CA GLU A 52 -1.14 -5.34 -13.44
C GLU A 52 -0.92 -6.57 -12.54
N LEU A 53 -1.83 -7.55 -12.58
CA LEU A 53 -1.73 -8.75 -11.73
C LEU A 53 -0.49 -9.58 -11.99
N LYS A 54 0.04 -9.56 -13.22
CA LYS A 54 1.29 -10.27 -13.56
C LYS A 54 2.50 -9.75 -12.78
N ASP A 55 2.43 -8.49 -12.31
CA ASP A 55 3.51 -7.83 -11.58
C ASP A 55 3.29 -7.91 -10.06
N ILE A 56 2.16 -8.44 -9.59
CA ILE A 56 1.86 -8.55 -8.16
C ILE A 56 2.37 -9.89 -7.62
N VAL A 57 3.22 -9.81 -6.60
CA VAL A 57 3.69 -10.97 -5.81
C VAL A 57 2.59 -11.42 -4.86
N GLY A 58 1.92 -10.46 -4.23
CA GLY A 58 0.74 -10.71 -3.41
C GLY A 58 0.17 -9.42 -2.82
N PHE A 59 -1.05 -9.51 -2.30
CA PHE A 59 -1.72 -8.40 -1.62
C PHE A 59 -2.59 -8.91 -0.48
N LYS A 60 -2.87 -8.03 0.48
CA LYS A 60 -3.71 -8.30 1.64
C LYS A 60 -4.56 -7.08 1.95
N LEU A 61 -5.88 -7.25 1.92
CA LEU A 61 -6.84 -6.29 2.45
C LEU A 61 -7.25 -6.74 3.85
N ALA A 62 -7.16 -5.85 4.83
CA ALA A 62 -7.58 -6.08 6.20
C ALA A 62 -8.53 -4.97 6.66
N ASN A 63 -9.58 -5.35 7.41
CA ASN A 63 -10.33 -4.39 8.20
C ASN A 63 -9.51 -4.07 9.45
N ASP A 64 -9.11 -2.80 9.56
CA ASP A 64 -8.20 -2.30 10.58
C ASP A 64 -8.88 -1.28 11.52
N SER A 65 -10.21 -1.17 11.51
CA SER A 65 -10.98 -0.25 12.36
C SER A 65 -10.72 -0.40 13.87
N TYR A 66 -10.11 -1.50 14.32
CA TYR A 66 -9.74 -1.78 15.72
C TYR A 66 -8.25 -2.13 15.91
N SER A 67 -7.38 -1.72 14.97
CA SER A 67 -5.98 -2.14 14.90
C SER A 67 -4.97 -1.23 15.65
N TRP A 68 -5.43 -0.44 16.64
CA TRP A 68 -4.63 0.62 17.30
C TRP A 68 -3.23 0.19 17.79
N ARG A 69 -3.07 -1.08 18.19
CA ARG A 69 -1.76 -1.63 18.58
C ARG A 69 -0.81 -1.80 17.39
N SER A 70 -1.29 -2.33 16.28
CA SER A 70 -0.52 -2.44 15.04
C SER A 70 -0.21 -1.06 14.47
N ASP A 71 -1.18 -0.15 14.58
CA ASP A 71 -1.08 1.23 14.14
C ASP A 71 0.01 2.01 14.90
N SER A 72 0.07 1.86 16.23
CA SER A 72 1.10 2.45 17.10
C SER A 72 2.50 1.83 16.93
N ALA A 73 2.61 0.61 16.43
CA ALA A 73 3.89 -0.02 16.13
C ALA A 73 4.56 0.58 14.87
N ARG A 74 3.80 1.24 13.99
CA ARG A 74 4.28 1.88 12.75
C ARG A 74 4.86 3.28 13.05
N THR A 75 6.00 3.30 13.71
CA THR A 75 6.57 4.51 14.36
C THR A 75 7.13 5.58 13.41
N THR A 76 7.44 5.26 12.15
CA THR A 76 8.10 6.21 11.24
C THR A 76 7.17 6.93 10.27
N ARG A 77 5.86 6.61 10.29
CA ARG A 77 4.91 7.17 9.32
C ARG A 77 4.36 8.54 9.74
N ARG A 78 3.95 9.30 8.75
CA ARG A 78 3.04 10.45 8.92
C ARG A 78 1.61 9.96 9.24
N THR A 79 1.00 10.45 10.32
CA THR A 79 -0.30 9.94 10.82
C THR A 79 -1.52 10.46 10.06
N ASP A 80 -1.41 11.61 9.42
CA ASP A 80 -2.44 12.26 8.61
C ASP A 80 -2.33 11.91 7.12
N TYR A 81 -1.60 10.84 6.78
CA TYR A 81 -1.38 10.38 5.41
C TYR A 81 -1.75 8.90 5.27
N SER A 82 -1.96 8.46 4.02
CA SER A 82 -2.47 7.11 3.74
C SER A 82 -1.58 6.24 2.85
N LEU A 83 -0.69 6.81 2.03
CA LEU A 83 0.05 6.04 1.03
C LEU A 83 1.53 5.94 1.40
N PHE A 84 2.05 4.72 1.48
CA PHE A 84 3.44 4.50 1.87
C PHE A 84 4.10 3.45 0.99
N LYS A 85 5.42 3.58 0.82
CA LYS A 85 6.33 2.51 0.42
C LYS A 85 7.09 2.04 1.66
N VAL A 86 7.13 0.74 1.89
CA VAL A 86 7.73 0.16 3.11
C VAL A 86 9.12 -0.37 2.82
N GLU A 87 10.13 0.27 3.40
CA GLU A 87 11.50 -0.24 3.44
C GLU A 87 11.70 -1.25 4.58
N ASN A 88 12.64 -2.17 4.40
CA ASN A 88 12.86 -3.30 5.32
C ASN A 88 11.56 -4.11 5.57
N SER A 89 10.72 -4.22 4.53
CA SER A 89 9.41 -4.87 4.60
C SER A 89 9.52 -6.32 5.07
N LYS A 90 8.95 -6.61 6.23
CA LYS A 90 8.80 -7.98 6.74
C LYS A 90 7.90 -8.80 5.85
N TYR A 91 6.98 -8.15 5.14
CA TYR A 91 6.07 -8.83 4.23
C TYR A 91 6.79 -9.35 2.98
N ILE A 92 7.74 -8.59 2.43
CA ILE A 92 8.63 -9.06 1.34
C ILE A 92 9.51 -10.21 1.84
N GLU A 93 10.10 -10.09 3.04
CA GLU A 93 10.93 -11.16 3.61
C GLU A 93 10.12 -12.44 3.86
N TRP A 94 8.84 -12.32 4.25
CA TRP A 94 7.95 -13.46 4.33
C TRP A 94 7.74 -14.14 2.97
N PHE A 95 7.49 -13.39 1.89
CA PHE A 95 7.38 -13.98 0.54
C PHE A 95 8.66 -14.70 0.12
N LYS A 96 9.84 -14.11 0.36
CA LYS A 96 11.13 -14.76 0.07
C LYS A 96 11.28 -16.07 0.83
N ALA A 97 10.84 -16.13 2.08
CA ALA A 97 10.89 -17.35 2.88
C ALA A 97 9.92 -18.42 2.35
N GLU A 98 8.69 -18.05 2.00
CA GLU A 98 7.68 -18.97 1.46
C GLU A 98 8.09 -19.59 0.12
N THR A 99 8.85 -18.85 -0.70
CA THR A 99 9.37 -19.38 -1.96
C THR A 99 10.70 -20.13 -1.80
N TYR A 100 11.19 -20.34 -0.58
CA TYR A 100 12.53 -20.90 -0.31
C TYR A 100 13.66 -20.11 -1.02
N GLY A 101 13.47 -18.80 -1.22
CA GLY A 101 14.39 -17.96 -2.00
C GLY A 101 14.37 -18.23 -3.50
N VAL A 102 13.40 -19.01 -4.00
CA VAL A 102 13.21 -19.29 -5.43
C VAL A 102 12.32 -18.19 -6.00
N GLY A 103 12.88 -17.39 -6.91
CA GLY A 103 12.23 -16.21 -7.46
C GLY A 103 13.05 -14.98 -7.17
N ASP A 104 13.42 -14.26 -8.23
CA ASP A 104 14.08 -12.97 -8.10
C ASP A 104 13.04 -11.94 -7.63
N LEU A 105 13.00 -11.71 -6.32
CA LEU A 105 12.20 -10.65 -5.70
C LEU A 105 13.05 -9.38 -5.52
N ASP A 106 14.19 -9.25 -6.20
CA ASP A 106 14.95 -8.02 -6.18
C ASP A 106 14.15 -6.90 -6.87
N GLY A 107 14.14 -5.73 -6.25
CA GLY A 107 13.41 -4.57 -6.76
C GLY A 107 11.89 -4.58 -6.51
N VAL A 108 11.31 -5.60 -5.87
CA VAL A 108 9.88 -5.57 -5.49
C VAL A 108 9.62 -4.46 -4.47
N ILE A 109 8.48 -3.81 -4.61
CA ILE A 109 8.05 -2.68 -3.81
C ILE A 109 6.87 -3.12 -2.96
N HIS A 110 6.94 -2.85 -1.65
CA HIS A 110 5.80 -2.98 -0.76
C HIS A 110 5.08 -1.64 -0.67
N PHE A 111 3.91 -1.54 -1.29
CA PHE A 111 2.96 -0.45 -1.12
C PHE A 111 2.05 -0.76 0.06
N SER A 112 2.00 0.13 1.04
CA SER A 112 1.10 0.02 2.19
C SER A 112 0.14 1.20 2.20
N LEU A 113 -1.14 0.91 2.05
CA LEU A 113 -2.23 1.86 2.07
C LEU A 113 -2.91 1.75 3.42
N LEU A 114 -2.74 2.78 4.26
CA LEU A 114 -3.36 2.85 5.58
C LEU A 114 -4.57 3.78 5.44
N LEU A 115 -5.76 3.21 5.30
CA LEU A 115 -7.01 3.92 4.98
C LEU A 115 -7.82 4.16 6.26
N ALA A 116 -8.96 4.85 6.14
CA ALA A 116 -9.81 5.18 7.29
C ALA A 116 -10.19 3.95 8.12
N ASP A 117 -10.66 2.89 7.46
CA ASP A 117 -11.15 1.66 8.10
C ASP A 117 -10.34 0.41 7.71
N GLU A 118 -9.62 0.45 6.60
CA GLU A 118 -8.86 -0.67 6.07
C GLU A 118 -7.35 -0.40 6.03
N SER A 119 -6.58 -1.49 5.98
CA SER A 119 -5.25 -1.45 5.39
C SER A 119 -5.19 -2.36 4.18
N LEU A 120 -4.46 -1.91 3.17
CA LEU A 120 -4.18 -2.67 1.97
C LEU A 120 -2.68 -2.67 1.72
N ASP A 121 -2.08 -3.84 1.90
CA ASP A 121 -0.67 -4.08 1.59
C ASP A 121 -0.58 -4.78 0.22
N ILE A 122 0.29 -4.29 -0.66
CA ILE A 122 0.49 -4.81 -2.01
C ILE A 122 2.00 -4.90 -2.26
N VAL A 123 2.48 -6.08 -2.64
CA VAL A 123 3.86 -6.29 -3.07
C VAL A 123 3.87 -6.47 -4.58
N SER A 124 4.55 -5.58 -5.30
CA SER A 124 4.60 -5.60 -6.76
C SER A 124 5.97 -5.20 -7.30
N PHE A 125 6.34 -5.74 -8.46
CA PHE A 125 7.53 -5.37 -9.23
C PHE A 125 7.43 -3.96 -9.83
N ASN A 126 6.21 -3.49 -10.11
CA ASN A 126 5.98 -2.21 -10.77
C ASN A 126 5.11 -1.28 -9.91
N SER A 127 5.21 0.02 -10.17
CA SER A 127 4.26 0.99 -9.63
C SER A 127 2.95 0.92 -10.41
N PRO A 128 1.81 1.20 -9.76
CA PRO A 128 0.53 1.21 -10.47
C PRO A 128 0.43 2.38 -11.43
N GLU A 129 -0.47 2.27 -12.41
CA GLU A 129 -1.01 3.43 -13.08
C GLU A 129 -1.86 4.23 -12.06
N ILE A 130 -1.70 5.55 -12.05
CA ILE A 130 -2.40 6.47 -11.16
C ILE A 130 -3.24 7.42 -12.00
N LYS A 131 -4.54 7.52 -11.69
CA LYS A 131 -5.43 8.55 -12.25
C LYS A 131 -6.12 9.32 -11.15
N VAL A 132 -6.19 10.63 -11.30
CA VAL A 132 -6.87 11.55 -10.37
C VAL A 132 -8.11 12.08 -11.08
N MET A 133 -9.26 12.02 -10.42
CA MET A 133 -10.54 12.46 -10.95
C MET A 133 -11.22 13.38 -9.94
N ASP A 134 -11.63 14.57 -10.38
CA ASP A 134 -12.36 15.57 -9.59
C ASP A 134 -13.87 15.28 -9.49
#